data_AF-A0A242NSE2-F1
#
_entry.id   AF-A0A242NSE2-F1
#
_cell.length_a   1.000
_cell.length_b   1.000
_cell.length_c   1.000
_cell.angle_alpha   90.00
_cell.angle_beta   90.00
_cell.angle_gamma   90.00
#
_symmetry.space_group_name_H-M   'P 1'
#
loop_
_entity.id
_entity.type
_entity.pdbx_description
1 polymer ?
#
loop_
_entity_poly.entity_id
_entity_poly.type
_entity_poly.pdbx_seq_one_letter_code
_entity_poly.pdbx_strand_id
1 'polypeptide(L)'
;MLELDNIFNNVTVMLQSLSDILESEQQILIGTNTISQLNDVINQKSQLLIELKLLDEKRLKVSARYNIQSPYSENPELALKWQAITNTTQRLAQINRDNGILIQNRMNMTQQSIDYLKSINNPAVYTYHGYQQPETISSKRAKV
;
A
#
# COMPACT_ATOMS: atom_id res chain seq x y z
N MET A 1 -25.63 -22.80 -3.65
CA MET A 1 -26.06 -21.39 -3.69
C MET A 1 -25.76 -20.64 -2.40
N LEU A 2 -26.20 -21.12 -1.22
CA LEU A 2 -25.94 -20.45 0.07
C LEU A 2 -24.45 -20.24 0.42
N GLU A 3 -23.57 -21.18 0.05
CA GLU A 3 -22.13 -21.04 0.30
C GLU A 3 -21.49 -19.87 -0.48
N LEU A 4 -21.88 -19.66 -1.74
CA LEU A 4 -21.32 -18.59 -2.57
C LEU A 4 -21.83 -17.22 -2.11
N ASP A 5 -23.09 -17.16 -1.68
CA ASP A 5 -23.68 -15.94 -1.14
C ASP A 5 -23.02 -15.53 0.19
N ASN A 6 -22.71 -16.50 1.06
CA ASN A 6 -21.95 -16.26 2.28
C ASN A 6 -20.52 -15.77 1.97
N ILE A 7 -19.84 -16.34 0.96
CA ILE A 7 -18.54 -15.85 0.51
C ILE A 7 -18.62 -14.40 0.03
N PHE A 8 -19.63 -14.03 -0.78
CA PHE A 8 -19.78 -12.67 -1.27
C PHE A 8 -20.11 -11.66 -0.17
N ASN A 9 -20.92 -12.04 0.82
CA ASN A 9 -21.18 -11.20 1.98
C ASN A 9 -19.89 -10.96 2.79
N ASN A 10 -19.10 -12.01 3.04
CA ASN A 10 -17.81 -11.87 3.75
C ASN A 10 -16.81 -11.02 2.96
N VAL A 11 -16.71 -11.20 1.64
CA VAL A 11 -15.85 -10.36 0.79
C VAL A 11 -16.29 -8.89 0.87
N THR A 12 -17.60 -8.61 0.84
CA THR A 12 -18.11 -7.24 0.92
C THR A 12 -17.75 -6.58 2.24
N VAL A 13 -17.91 -7.28 3.37
CA VAL A 13 -17.52 -6.80 4.70
C VAL A 13 -16.01 -6.55 4.78
N MET A 14 -15.18 -7.46 4.25
CA MET A 14 -13.73 -7.29 4.23
C MET A 14 -13.30 -6.11 3.35
N LEU A 15 -13.94 -5.90 2.20
CA LEU A 15 -13.64 -4.77 1.33
C LEU A 15 -14.01 -3.43 1.99
N GLN A 16 -15.10 -3.38 2.76
CA GLN A 16 -15.44 -2.19 3.54
C GLN A 16 -14.37 -1.90 4.60
N SER A 17 -13.95 -2.92 5.35
CA SER A 17 -12.88 -2.79 6.33
C SER A 17 -11.55 -2.35 5.70
N LEU A 18 -11.23 -2.87 4.51
CA LEU A 18 -10.05 -2.46 3.77
C LEU A 18 -10.14 -0.99 3.32
N SER A 19 -11.34 -0.51 2.96
CA SER A 19 -11.57 0.90 2.63
C SER A 19 -11.24 1.81 3.81
N ASP A 20 -11.76 1.49 4.98
CA ASP A 20 -11.54 2.27 6.20
C ASP A 20 -10.04 2.32 6.56
N ILE A 21 -9.34 1.19 6.38
CA ILE A 21 -7.89 1.11 6.61
C ILE A 21 -7.12 1.96 5.59
N LEU A 22 -7.47 1.91 4.30
CA LEU A 22 -6.79 2.72 3.27
C LEU A 22 -7.04 4.23 3.47
N GLU A 23 -8.23 4.62 3.93
CA GLU A 23 -8.51 6.01 4.30
C GLU A 23 -7.70 6.43 5.53
N SER A 24 -7.60 5.57 6.55
CA SER A 24 -6.75 5.83 7.71
C SER A 24 -5.27 5.95 7.33
N GLU A 25 -4.79 5.09 6.41
CA GLU A 25 -3.43 5.14 5.83
C GLU A 25 -3.22 6.49 5.16
N GLN A 26 -4.17 6.95 4.35
CA GLN A 26 -4.09 8.23 3.67
C GLN A 26 -4.03 9.41 4.65
N GLN A 27 -4.85 9.40 5.71
CA GLN A 27 -4.83 10.44 6.74
C GLN A 27 -3.48 10.49 7.48
N ILE A 28 -2.90 9.33 7.82
CA ILE A 28 -1.57 9.24 8.43
C ILE A 28 -0.49 9.75 7.44
N LEU A 29 -0.61 9.40 6.16
CA LEU A 29 0.29 9.87 5.09
C LEU A 29 0.13 11.34 4.73
N ILE A 30 -0.96 12.02 5.13
CA ILE A 30 -1.10 13.47 4.99
C ILE A 30 -0.64 14.17 6.28
N GLY A 31 -0.88 13.55 7.44
CA GLY A 31 -0.48 14.05 8.75
C GLY A 31 1.04 14.12 8.97
N THR A 32 1.40 14.78 10.07
CA THR A 32 2.78 14.94 10.55
C THR A 32 3.20 13.87 11.56
N ASN A 33 2.29 12.99 12.01
CA ASN A 33 2.50 12.15 13.19
C ASN A 33 2.71 10.66 12.89
N THR A 34 3.70 10.12 13.61
CA THR A 34 3.97 8.72 14.00
C THR A 34 4.03 7.63 12.92
N ILE A 35 5.27 7.34 12.48
CA ILE A 35 5.67 6.13 11.74
C ILE A 35 5.16 4.83 12.39
N SER A 36 5.00 4.81 13.73
CA SER A 36 4.48 3.64 14.45
C SER A 36 3.05 3.28 14.03
N GLN A 37 2.16 4.27 13.83
CA GLN A 37 0.79 4.04 13.39
C GLN A 37 0.73 3.51 11.95
N LEU A 38 1.67 3.92 11.10
CA LEU A 38 1.77 3.42 9.73
C LEU A 38 2.11 1.92 9.70
N ASN A 39 3.02 1.46 10.57
CA ASN A 39 3.36 0.03 10.66
C ASN A 39 2.16 -0.82 11.08
N ASP A 40 1.35 -0.35 12.03
CA ASP A 40 0.14 -1.05 12.46
C ASP A 40 -0.89 -1.18 11.33
N VAL A 41 -1.09 -0.09 10.58
CA VAL A 41 -1.97 -0.06 9.40
C VAL A 41 -1.48 -1.00 8.29
N ILE A 42 -0.16 -1.04 8.05
CA ILE A 42 0.45 -1.97 7.08
C ILE A 42 0.20 -3.43 7.50
N ASN A 43 0.35 -3.74 8.78
CA ASN A 43 0.11 -5.08 9.31
C ASN A 43 -1.36 -5.50 9.15
N GLN A 44 -2.31 -4.61 9.48
CA GLN A 44 -3.74 -4.86 9.32
C GLN A 44 -4.11 -5.08 7.84
N LYS A 45 -3.59 -4.25 6.93
CA LYS A 45 -3.77 -4.40 5.47
C LYS A 45 -3.23 -5.74 4.96
N SER A 46 -2.06 -6.16 5.43
CA SER A 46 -1.45 -7.44 5.06
C SER A 46 -2.31 -8.63 5.52
N GLN A 47 -2.80 -8.61 6.76
CA GLN A 47 -3.67 -9.66 7.30
C GLN A 47 -4.97 -9.78 6.49
N LEU A 48 -5.65 -8.66 6.21
CA LEU A 48 -6.88 -8.67 5.42
C LEU A 48 -6.65 -9.13 3.97
N LEU A 49 -5.53 -8.78 3.34
CA LEU A 49 -5.19 -9.26 2.00
C LEU A 49 -4.99 -10.78 1.96
N ILE A 50 -4.38 -11.35 3.00
CA ILE A 50 -4.23 -12.81 3.11
C ILE A 50 -5.60 -13.47 3.23
N GLU A 51 -6.48 -12.93 4.06
CA GLU A 51 -7.83 -13.46 4.26
C GLU A 51 -8.68 -13.35 2.98
N LEU A 52 -8.61 -12.20 2.31
CA LEU A 52 -9.28 -11.97 1.02
C LEU A 52 -8.79 -12.95 -0.05
N LYS A 53 -7.48 -13.20 -0.12
CA LYS A 53 -6.90 -14.19 -1.03
C LYS A 53 -7.44 -15.59 -0.74
N LEU A 54 -7.53 -15.97 0.53
CA LEU A 54 -8.06 -17.28 0.94
C LEU A 54 -9.54 -17.42 0.58
N LEU A 55 -10.34 -16.35 0.70
CA LEU A 55 -11.73 -16.33 0.23
C LEU A 55 -11.84 -16.45 -1.28
N ASP A 56 -10.96 -15.79 -2.05
CA ASP A 56 -10.97 -15.92 -3.52
C ASP A 56 -10.55 -17.32 -3.97
N GLU A 57 -9.59 -17.95 -3.30
CA GLU A 57 -9.24 -19.36 -3.54
C GLU A 57 -10.41 -20.31 -3.23
N LYS A 58 -11.15 -20.06 -2.14
CA LYS A 58 -12.39 -20.80 -1.84
C LYS A 58 -13.43 -20.58 -2.93
N ARG A 59 -13.63 -19.34 -3.39
CA ARG A 59 -14.54 -18.99 -4.49
C ARG A 59 -14.16 -19.75 -5.77
N LEU A 60 -12.87 -19.78 -6.12
CA LEU A 60 -12.35 -20.50 -7.29
C LEU A 60 -12.65 -22.00 -7.22
N LYS A 61 -12.43 -22.63 -6.05
CA LYS A 61 -12.75 -24.06 -5.83
C LYS A 61 -14.25 -24.34 -5.97
N VAL A 62 -15.10 -23.47 -5.42
CA VAL A 62 -16.56 -23.58 -5.55
C VAL A 62 -16.97 -23.40 -7.01
N SER A 63 -16.45 -22.40 -7.73
CA SER A 63 -16.74 -22.22 -9.16
C SER A 63 -16.34 -23.44 -9.99
N ALA A 64 -15.17 -24.04 -9.72
CA ALA A 64 -14.71 -25.24 -10.41
C ALA A 64 -15.62 -26.45 -10.12
N ARG A 65 -16.08 -26.60 -8.86
CA ARG A 65 -16.97 -27.70 -8.46
C ARG A 65 -18.34 -27.64 -9.13
N TYR A 66 -18.89 -26.44 -9.30
CA TYR A 66 -20.20 -26.23 -9.92
C TYR A 66 -20.12 -25.91 -11.42
N ASN A 67 -18.91 -25.83 -11.99
CA ASN A 67 -18.64 -25.40 -13.37
C ASN A 67 -19.26 -24.03 -13.73
N ILE A 68 -19.40 -23.15 -12.74
CA ILE A 68 -19.98 -21.80 -12.91
C ILE A 68 -18.85 -20.79 -12.90
N GLN A 69 -18.73 -19.98 -13.94
CA GLN A 69 -17.70 -18.95 -14.06
C GLN A 69 -18.27 -17.54 -13.84
N SER A 70 -17.45 -16.66 -13.26
CA SER A 70 -17.71 -15.23 -13.27
C SER A 70 -17.85 -14.75 -14.74
N PRO A 71 -18.84 -13.91 -15.10
CA PRO A 71 -19.65 -13.01 -14.25
C PRO A 71 -20.94 -13.61 -13.68
N TYR A 72 -21.07 -14.94 -13.61
CA TYR A 72 -22.24 -15.62 -13.03
C TYR A 72 -23.55 -15.27 -13.74
N SER A 73 -23.50 -15.14 -15.08
CA SER A 73 -24.62 -14.72 -15.95
C SER A 73 -25.90 -15.54 -15.77
N GLU A 74 -25.79 -16.76 -15.26
CA GLU A 74 -26.91 -17.66 -14.99
C GLU A 74 -27.77 -17.23 -13.79
N ASN A 75 -27.21 -16.40 -12.88
CA ASN A 75 -27.95 -15.87 -11.74
C ASN A 75 -27.77 -14.35 -11.61
N PRO A 76 -28.80 -13.55 -11.92
CA PRO A 76 -28.71 -12.10 -11.93
C PRO A 76 -28.39 -11.50 -10.55
N GLU A 77 -28.81 -12.13 -9.45
CA GLU A 77 -28.50 -11.63 -8.10
C GLU A 77 -27.01 -11.78 -7.78
N LEU A 78 -26.41 -12.92 -8.14
CA LEU A 78 -24.98 -13.16 -7.96
C LEU A 78 -24.13 -12.29 -8.90
N ALA A 79 -24.60 -12.06 -10.12
CA ALA A 79 -23.94 -11.15 -11.07
C ALA A 79 -23.88 -9.71 -10.54
N LEU A 80 -24.97 -9.21 -9.94
CA LEU A 80 -25.01 -7.89 -9.31
C LEU A 80 -24.05 -7.77 -8.12
N LYS A 81 -24.03 -8.77 -7.22
CA LYS A 81 -23.09 -8.79 -6.08
C LYS A 81 -21.64 -8.85 -6.56
N TRP A 82 -21.35 -9.64 -7.58
CA TRP A 82 -20.02 -9.72 -8.18
C TRP A 82 -19.60 -8.37 -8.79
N GLN A 83 -20.50 -7.69 -9.50
CA GLN A 83 -20.24 -6.36 -10.06
C GLN A 83 -19.96 -5.32 -8.97
N ALA A 84 -20.69 -5.36 -7.85
CA ALA A 84 -20.42 -4.49 -6.71
C ALA A 84 -19.02 -4.75 -6.11
N ILE A 85 -18.65 -6.02 -5.93
CA ILE A 85 -17.34 -6.44 -5.43
C ILE A 85 -16.21 -5.98 -6.36
N THR A 86 -16.35 -6.15 -7.68
CA THR A 86 -15.32 -5.73 -8.64
C THR A 86 -15.18 -4.21 -8.68
N ASN A 87 -16.28 -3.47 -8.65
CA ASN A 87 -16.26 -2.00 -8.60
C ASN A 87 -15.56 -1.49 -7.33
N THR A 88 -15.88 -2.06 -6.17
CA THR A 88 -15.24 -1.69 -4.91
C THR A 88 -13.75 -2.02 -4.92
N THR A 89 -13.38 -3.21 -5.41
CA THR A 89 -11.96 -3.60 -5.54
C THR A 89 -11.19 -2.66 -6.48
N GLN A 90 -11.79 -2.23 -7.59
CA GLN A 90 -11.17 -1.25 -8.50
C GLN A 90 -10.95 0.10 -7.81
N ARG A 91 -11.94 0.58 -7.04
CA ARG A 91 -11.80 1.82 -6.25
C ARG A 91 -10.67 1.71 -5.22
N LEU A 92 -10.59 0.60 -4.49
CA LEU A 92 -9.53 0.36 -3.51
C LEU A 92 -8.15 0.28 -4.15
N ALA A 93 -8.05 -0.31 -5.34
CA ALA A 93 -6.81 -0.33 -6.11
C ALA A 93 -6.35 1.08 -6.52
N GLN A 94 -7.30 1.97 -6.86
CA GLN A 94 -7.00 3.36 -7.15
C GLN A 94 -6.47 4.10 -5.90
N ILE A 95 -7.16 3.98 -4.76
CA ILE A 95 -6.73 4.61 -3.49
C ILE A 95 -5.34 4.10 -3.08
N ASN A 96 -5.08 2.79 -3.23
CA ASN A 96 -3.77 2.22 -2.93
C ASN A 96 -2.66 2.76 -3.86
N ARG A 97 -2.98 3.00 -5.14
CA ARG A 97 -2.05 3.66 -6.08
C ARG A 97 -1.77 5.10 -5.65
N ASP A 98 -2.80 5.84 -5.26
CA ASP A 98 -2.69 7.22 -4.82
C ASP A 98 -1.83 7.31 -3.54
N ASN A 99 -2.03 6.40 -2.58
CA ASN A 99 -1.20 6.26 -1.39
C ASN A 99 0.28 5.98 -1.76
N GLY A 100 0.52 5.14 -2.77
CA GLY A 100 1.87 4.89 -3.29
C GLY A 100 2.56 6.15 -3.84
N ILE A 101 1.83 7.01 -4.55
CA ILE A 101 2.34 8.30 -5.05
C ILE A 101 2.70 9.23 -3.89
N LEU A 102 1.87 9.30 -2.85
CA LEU A 102 2.14 10.11 -1.65
C LEU A 102 3.42 9.67 -0.94
N ILE A 103 3.62 8.36 -0.78
CA ILE A 103 4.84 7.79 -0.19
C ILE A 103 6.07 8.18 -1.01
N GLN A 104 6.00 8.02 -2.33
CA GLN A 104 7.10 8.36 -3.23
C GLN A 104 7.47 9.85 -3.16
N ASN A 105 6.48 10.73 -3.14
CA ASN A 105 6.69 12.17 -3.00
C ASN A 105 7.37 12.52 -1.66
N ARG A 106 6.91 11.94 -0.56
CA ARG A 106 7.55 12.13 0.76
C ARG A 106 8.98 11.63 0.80
N MET A 107 9.25 10.47 0.19
CA MET A 107 10.61 9.91 0.10
C MET A 107 11.54 10.85 -0.69
N ASN A 108 11.07 11.38 -1.83
CA ASN A 108 11.82 12.35 -2.62
C ASN A 108 12.12 13.63 -1.84
N MET A 109 11.13 14.20 -1.14
CA MET A 109 11.33 15.40 -0.31
C MET A 109 12.29 15.16 0.85
N THR A 110 12.21 13.98 1.48
CA THR A 110 13.12 13.58 2.56
C THR A 110 14.54 13.45 2.04
N GLN A 111 14.73 12.82 0.88
CA GLN A 111 16.03 12.67 0.25
C GLN A 111 16.64 14.03 -0.11
N GLN A 112 15.87 14.93 -0.72
CA GLN A 112 16.30 16.30 -1.01
C GLN A 112 16.70 17.06 0.27
N SER A 113 15.95 16.90 1.35
CA SER A 113 16.26 17.52 2.63
C SER A 113 17.56 16.97 3.24
N ILE A 114 17.78 15.65 3.16
CA ILE A 114 19.03 15.01 3.58
C ILE A 114 20.21 15.53 2.74
N ASP A 115 20.05 15.63 1.43
CA ASP A 115 21.12 16.08 0.53
C ASP A 115 21.44 17.56 0.75
N TYR A 116 20.44 18.40 1.02
CA TYR A 116 20.62 19.78 1.44
C TYR A 116 21.38 19.88 2.77
N LEU A 117 20.99 19.12 3.79
CA LEU A 117 21.69 19.10 5.08
C LEU A 117 23.14 18.60 4.96
N LYS A 118 23.40 17.61 4.11
CA LYS A 118 24.76 17.15 3.79
C LYS A 118 25.58 18.25 3.12
N SER A 119 24.99 19.02 2.21
CA SER A 119 25.69 20.12 1.54
C SER A 119 26.12 21.23 2.50
N ILE A 120 25.31 21.53 3.53
CA ILE A 120 25.62 22.52 4.56
C ILE A 120 26.69 22.02 5.55
N ASN A 121 26.61 20.75 5.95
CA ASN A 121 27.56 20.13 6.88
C ASN A 121 28.93 19.84 6.25
N ASN A 122 29.12 20.13 4.97
CA ASN A 122 30.40 20.11 4.29
C ASN A 122 30.81 21.55 3.90
N PRO A 123 31.05 22.45 4.88
CA PRO A 123 31.47 23.80 4.56
C PRO A 123 32.81 23.75 3.82
N ALA A 124 32.89 24.38 2.65
CA ALA A 124 34.16 24.60 1.97
C ALA A 124 35.05 25.44 2.89
N VAL A 125 36.05 24.82 3.50
CA VAL A 125 36.99 25.50 4.39
C VAL A 125 37.96 26.29 3.51
N TYR A 126 37.96 27.62 3.68
CA TYR A 126 38.96 28.47 3.06
C TYR A 126 40.25 28.39 3.89
N THR A 127 41.23 27.63 3.43
CA THR A 127 42.55 27.58 4.08
C THR A 127 43.52 28.52 3.37
N TYR A 128 44.71 28.73 3.96
CA TYR A 128 45.77 29.57 3.38
C TYR A 128 46.19 29.12 1.95
N HIS A 129 45.88 27.88 1.56
CA HIS A 129 46.12 27.34 0.22
C HIS A 129 44.96 27.54 -0.78
N GLY A 130 43.88 28.25 -0.41
CA GLY A 130 42.73 28.55 -1.26
C GLY A 130 41.47 27.72 -0.95
N TYR A 131 40.53 27.71 -1.90
CA TYR A 131 39.28 26.92 -1.80
C TYR A 131 39.59 25.41 -1.80
N GLN A 132 39.38 24.73 -0.67
CA GLN A 132 39.41 23.26 -0.62
C GLN A 132 37.97 22.73 -0.69
N GLN A 133 37.62 22.02 -1.77
CA GLN A 133 36.37 21.26 -1.80
C GLN A 133 36.46 20.12 -0.78
N PRO A 134 35.44 19.95 0.07
CA PRO A 134 35.49 18.91 1.08
C PRO A 134 35.41 17.53 0.40
N GLU A 135 36.34 16.65 0.74
CA GLU A 135 36.35 15.27 0.24
C GLU A 135 35.07 14.56 0.68
N THR A 136 34.32 14.03 -0.29
CA THR A 136 33.19 13.14 0.01
C THR A 136 33.75 11.86 0.62
N ILE A 137 33.69 11.72 1.94
CA ILE A 137 34.11 10.50 2.64
C ILE A 137 33.17 9.37 2.20
N SER A 138 33.64 8.57 1.24
CA SER A 138 32.96 7.38 0.76
C SER A 138 32.98 6.32 1.87
N SER A 139 31.80 5.91 2.33
CA SER A 139 31.54 4.97 3.43
C SER A 139 31.94 3.51 3.12
N LYS A 140 33.04 3.28 2.40
CA LYS A 140 33.55 1.95 2.03
C LYS A 140 34.63 1.39 2.95
N ARG A 141 34.98 2.05 4.06
CA ARG A 141 36.00 1.53 4.99
C ARG A 141 35.56 1.64 6.45
N ALA A 142 34.71 0.71 6.87
CA ALA A 142 34.62 0.28 8.26
C ALA A 142 34.32 -1.22 8.28
N LYS A 143 35.35 -2.02 7.95
CA LYS A 143 35.48 -3.40 8.41
C LYS A 143 36.75 -3.42 9.25
N VAL A 144 36.57 -3.45 10.57
CA VAL A 144 37.56 -3.90 11.56
C VAL A 144 36.87 -5.02 12.32
#